data_AF-A0A151ZK61-F1
#
_entry.id   AF-A0A151ZK61-F1
#
_cell.length_a   1.000
_cell.length_b   1.000
_cell.length_c   1.000
_cell.angle_alpha   90.00
_cell.angle_beta   90.00
_cell.angle_gamma   90.00
#
_symmetry.space_group_name_H-M   'P 1'
#
loop_
_entity.id
_entity.type
_entity.pdbx_description
1 polymer ?
#
loop_
_entity_poly.entity_id
_entity_poly.type
_entity_poly.pdbx_seq_one_letter_code
_entity_poly.pdbx_strand_id
1 'polypeptide(L)'
;MDSKKFRKESATVLRSYDLKNTPTYDYQESCHKVPNSILSNAFNNTLSQNVRVDLLAFGFSSGNIFYSGNNKSHSKQENDLKRDNFHQFSINNKGGQIITGLLNLHNMQSSSATTHVLRTMMNSGLGYAQIVANLDKRQFTNPSERQQIDIARGMINGDYYYYYYY
;
A
#
# COMPACT_ATOMS: atom_id res chain seq x y z
N MET A 1 16.76 0.23 -1.69
CA MET A 1 16.21 0.19 -3.06
C MET A 1 15.31 1.39 -3.29
N ASP A 2 15.56 2.19 -4.31
CA ASP A 2 14.66 3.30 -4.66
C ASP A 2 13.40 2.82 -5.40
N SER A 3 12.40 3.69 -5.50
CA SER A 3 11.12 3.34 -6.15
C SER A 3 11.25 3.00 -7.63
N LYS A 4 12.24 3.55 -8.35
CA LYS A 4 12.45 3.24 -9.79
C LYS A 4 13.00 1.82 -9.96
N LYS A 5 13.98 1.45 -9.14
CA LYS A 5 14.54 0.09 -9.11
C LYS A 5 13.50 -0.92 -8.62
N PHE A 6 12.70 -0.57 -7.61
CA PHE A 6 11.56 -1.40 -7.16
C PHE A 6 10.57 -1.70 -8.29
N ARG A 7 10.17 -0.68 -9.07
CA ARG A 7 9.28 -0.86 -10.24
C ARG A 7 9.86 -1.75 -11.33
N LYS A 8 11.18 -1.75 -11.48
CA LYS A 8 11.89 -2.58 -12.47
C LYS A 8 11.91 -4.05 -12.02
N GLU A 9 12.06 -4.28 -10.71
CA GLU A 9 12.15 -5.62 -10.12
C GLU A 9 10.79 -6.24 -9.79
N SER A 10 9.74 -5.44 -9.57
CA SER A 10 8.37 -5.93 -9.45
C SER A 10 7.92 -6.56 -10.77
N ALA A 11 7.70 -7.88 -10.74
CA ALA A 11 7.47 -8.82 -11.85
C ALA A 11 6.69 -8.29 -13.09
N THR A 12 7.36 -7.52 -13.97
CA THR A 12 6.70 -6.85 -15.11
C THR A 12 6.54 -7.73 -16.35
N VAL A 13 7.06 -8.96 -16.39
CA VAL A 13 7.01 -9.79 -17.62
C VAL A 13 6.27 -11.13 -17.45
N LEU A 14 6.18 -11.66 -16.23
CA LEU A 14 5.75 -13.06 -16.02
C LEU A 14 4.41 -13.26 -15.32
N ARG A 15 3.71 -12.21 -14.88
CA ARG A 15 2.46 -12.35 -14.10
C ARG A 15 1.18 -11.95 -14.82
N SER A 16 1.30 -11.78 -16.12
CA SER A 16 0.18 -11.88 -17.04
C SER A 16 0.78 -12.18 -18.39
N TYR A 17 0.85 -13.48 -18.69
CA TYR A 17 1.12 -13.97 -20.04
C TYR A 17 0.16 -13.30 -21.05
N ASP A 18 -1.04 -12.96 -20.58
CA ASP A 18 -2.05 -12.20 -21.32
C ASP A 18 -1.72 -10.71 -21.51
N LEU A 19 -1.01 -10.02 -20.60
CA LEU A 19 -0.71 -8.58 -20.70
C LEU A 19 0.27 -8.24 -21.84
N LYS A 20 1.10 -9.21 -22.26
CA LYS A 20 2.04 -9.01 -23.37
C LYS A 20 1.32 -8.98 -24.73
N ASN A 21 0.18 -9.66 -24.85
CA ASN A 21 -0.51 -9.88 -26.14
C ASN A 21 -1.95 -9.34 -26.17
N THR A 22 -2.62 -9.18 -25.02
CA THR A 22 -4.00 -8.69 -24.84
C THR A 22 -4.19 -8.16 -23.40
N PRO A 23 -3.90 -6.88 -23.12
CA PRO A 23 -4.11 -6.30 -21.79
C PRO A 23 -5.61 -6.31 -21.45
N THR A 24 -6.06 -7.20 -20.56
CA THR A 24 -7.38 -7.08 -19.95
C THR A 24 -7.32 -6.00 -18.88
N TYR A 25 -7.93 -4.86 -19.18
CA TYR A 25 -7.94 -3.63 -18.39
C TYR A 25 -8.47 -3.81 -16.95
N ASP A 26 -9.22 -4.89 -16.69
CA ASP A 26 -9.86 -5.16 -15.39
C ASP A 26 -8.88 -5.35 -14.24
N TYR A 27 -7.65 -5.86 -14.47
CA TYR A 27 -6.63 -5.94 -13.42
C TYR A 27 -5.97 -4.58 -13.12
N GLN A 28 -6.07 -3.61 -14.04
CA GLN A 28 -5.56 -2.25 -13.85
C GLN A 28 -6.57 -1.35 -13.13
N GLU A 29 -7.87 -1.60 -13.32
CA GLU A 29 -8.95 -0.84 -12.68
C GLU A 29 -9.47 -1.45 -11.37
N SER A 30 -9.39 -2.78 -11.19
CA SER A 30 -10.04 -3.44 -10.04
C SER A 30 -9.46 -3.04 -8.68
N CYS A 31 -8.20 -2.62 -8.59
CA CYS A 31 -7.57 -2.23 -7.32
C CYS A 31 -6.40 -1.26 -7.56
N HIS A 32 -6.54 0.04 -7.29
CA HIS A 32 -5.32 0.87 -7.20
C HIS A 32 -4.59 0.54 -5.89
N LYS A 33 -3.70 -0.44 -5.99
CA LYS A 33 -2.88 -0.99 -4.92
C LYS A 33 -2.11 0.09 -4.16
N VAL A 34 -1.54 -0.32 -3.04
CA VAL A 34 -0.63 0.48 -2.22
C VAL A 34 0.48 1.11 -3.09
N PRO A 35 0.75 2.42 -2.96
CA PRO A 35 1.75 3.10 -3.78
C PRO A 35 3.14 2.46 -3.72
N ASN A 36 3.83 2.35 -4.85
CA ASN A 36 5.17 1.76 -4.90
C ASN A 36 6.20 2.48 -4.02
N SER A 37 6.00 3.77 -3.69
CA SER A 37 6.86 4.43 -2.71
C SER A 37 6.70 3.82 -1.31
N ILE A 38 5.47 3.48 -0.91
CA ILE A 38 5.18 2.81 0.35
C ILE A 38 5.76 1.39 0.33
N LEU A 39 5.51 0.63 -0.75
CA LEU A 39 6.01 -0.75 -0.87
C LEU A 39 7.55 -0.80 -0.92
N SER A 40 8.19 0.16 -1.60
CA SER A 40 9.64 0.27 -1.62
C SER A 40 10.22 0.64 -0.26
N ASN A 41 9.55 1.52 0.49
CA ASN A 41 9.97 1.87 1.86
C ASN A 41 9.80 0.66 2.80
N ALA A 42 8.67 -0.04 2.72
CA ALA A 42 8.43 -1.28 3.46
C ALA A 42 9.49 -2.34 3.13
N PHE A 43 9.83 -2.50 1.85
CA PHE A 43 10.86 -3.44 1.39
C PHE A 43 12.23 -3.14 2.02
N ASN A 44 12.63 -1.87 2.02
CA ASN A 44 13.93 -1.45 2.56
C ASN A 44 14.02 -1.63 4.08
N ASN A 45 12.91 -1.45 4.78
CA ASN A 45 12.83 -1.54 6.23
C ASN A 45 12.53 -2.96 6.74
N THR A 46 12.41 -3.93 5.84
CA THR A 46 12.24 -5.34 6.19
C THR A 46 13.55 -6.08 6.02
N LEU A 47 13.93 -6.93 6.98
CA LEU A 47 15.10 -7.81 6.87
C LEU A 47 14.76 -9.19 6.30
N SER A 48 13.53 -9.67 6.51
CA SER A 48 13.07 -10.97 6.03
C SER A 48 12.96 -11.01 4.51
N GLN A 49 13.69 -11.94 3.89
CA GLN A 49 13.73 -12.09 2.44
C GLN A 49 12.37 -12.54 1.87
N ASN A 50 11.64 -13.42 2.56
CA ASN A 50 10.32 -13.87 2.11
C ASN A 50 9.33 -12.71 2.06
N VAL A 51 9.33 -11.86 3.10
CA VAL A 51 8.48 -10.65 3.12
C VAL A 51 8.88 -9.67 2.01
N ARG A 52 10.18 -9.50 1.74
CA ARG A 52 10.66 -8.69 0.62
C ARG A 52 10.17 -9.20 -0.74
N VAL A 53 10.13 -10.52 -0.94
CA VAL A 53 9.58 -11.15 -2.14
C VAL A 53 8.07 -10.87 -2.27
N ASP A 54 7.31 -11.01 -1.19
CA ASP A 54 5.87 -10.71 -1.15
C ASP A 54 5.58 -9.23 -1.50
N LEU A 55 6.39 -8.31 -0.97
CA LEU A 55 6.27 -6.87 -1.25
C LEU A 55 6.56 -6.55 -2.71
N LEU A 56 7.64 -7.12 -3.28
CA LEU A 56 7.94 -7.01 -4.71
C LEU A 56 6.84 -7.63 -5.56
N ALA A 57 6.26 -8.73 -5.10
CA ALA A 57 5.21 -9.45 -5.79
C ALA A 57 3.92 -8.65 -5.89
N PHE A 58 3.62 -7.84 -4.88
CA PHE A 58 2.44 -7.01 -4.81
C PHE A 58 2.57 -5.68 -5.59
N GLY A 59 3.81 -5.21 -5.76
CA GLY A 59 4.14 -3.94 -6.41
C GLY A 59 3.72 -3.78 -7.87
N PHE A 60 3.66 -2.52 -8.31
CA PHE A 60 3.42 -2.19 -9.72
C PHE A 60 4.69 -2.15 -10.55
N SER A 61 4.55 -2.78 -11.70
CA SER A 61 5.54 -2.91 -12.75
C SER A 61 5.77 -1.57 -13.49
N SER A 62 6.96 -1.34 -14.05
CA SER A 62 7.22 -0.10 -14.82
C SER A 62 6.31 0.03 -16.05
N GLY A 63 6.01 -1.09 -16.71
CA GLY A 63 5.09 -1.14 -17.85
C GLY A 63 3.63 -0.89 -17.45
N ASN A 64 3.18 -1.43 -16.31
CA ASN A 64 1.83 -1.15 -15.79
C ASN A 64 1.65 0.33 -15.49
N ILE A 65 2.68 0.97 -14.94
CA ILE A 65 2.66 2.43 -14.76
C ILE A 65 2.60 3.09 -16.13
N PHE A 66 3.54 2.86 -17.03
CA PHE A 66 3.60 3.59 -18.32
C PHE A 66 2.29 3.56 -19.13
N TYR A 67 1.58 2.43 -19.16
CA TYR A 67 0.36 2.26 -19.95
C TYR A 67 -0.95 2.61 -19.20
N SER A 68 -0.91 3.03 -17.93
CA SER A 68 -2.11 3.43 -17.19
C SER A 68 -2.61 4.84 -17.60
N GLY A 69 -3.91 4.94 -17.92
CA GLY A 69 -4.54 6.20 -18.35
C GLY A 69 -4.64 7.30 -17.27
N ASN A 70 -4.43 6.98 -15.98
CA ASN A 70 -4.72 7.88 -14.85
C ASN A 70 -3.52 8.22 -13.95
N ASN A 71 -2.28 7.90 -14.37
CA ASN A 71 -1.08 8.05 -13.54
C ASN A 71 -0.87 9.42 -12.90
N LYS A 72 -1.12 10.50 -13.64
CA LYS A 72 -0.93 11.87 -13.15
C LYS A 72 -1.88 12.17 -11.98
N SER A 73 -3.14 11.76 -12.12
CA SER A 73 -4.15 11.90 -11.07
C SER A 73 -3.78 11.07 -9.83
N HIS A 74 -3.38 9.81 -10.01
CA HIS A 74 -2.95 8.96 -8.89
C HIS A 74 -1.71 9.50 -8.18
N SER A 75 -0.71 9.94 -8.94
CA SER A 75 0.51 10.52 -8.37
C SER A 75 0.21 11.78 -7.56
N LYS A 76 -0.76 12.60 -8.03
CA LYS A 76 -1.24 13.76 -7.29
C LYS A 76 -1.93 13.34 -5.98
N GLN A 77 -2.89 12.43 -6.04
CA GLN A 77 -3.60 11.93 -4.86
C GLN A 77 -2.67 11.30 -3.83
N GLU A 78 -1.65 10.55 -4.28
CA GLU A 78 -0.61 9.98 -3.41
C GLU A 78 0.25 11.05 -2.75
N ASN A 79 0.59 12.13 -3.46
CA ASN A 79 1.31 13.25 -2.88
C ASN A 79 0.45 14.05 -1.91
N ASP A 80 -0.85 14.20 -2.18
CA ASP A 80 -1.78 14.86 -1.28
C ASP A 80 -1.87 14.08 0.04
N LEU A 81 -1.99 12.74 -0.01
CA LEU A 81 -2.01 11.87 1.20
C LEU A 81 -0.72 11.91 2.04
N LYS A 82 0.42 12.20 1.41
CA LYS A 82 1.72 12.35 2.09
C LYS A 82 1.87 13.67 2.84
N ARG A 83 1.19 14.71 2.37
CA ARG A 83 1.30 16.07 2.91
C ARG A 83 0.14 16.30 3.87
N ASP A 84 0.31 17.15 4.87
CA ASP A 84 -0.77 17.46 5.85
C ASP A 84 -1.89 18.34 5.26
N ASN A 85 -2.05 18.37 3.94
CA ASN A 85 -3.06 19.16 3.23
C ASN A 85 -3.95 18.27 2.32
N PHE A 86 -4.19 17.02 2.73
CA PHE A 86 -5.18 16.17 2.06
C PHE A 86 -6.59 16.59 2.49
N HIS A 87 -7.54 16.48 1.55
CA HIS A 87 -8.96 16.65 1.86
C HIS A 87 -9.63 15.30 2.09
N GLN A 88 -10.78 15.30 2.76
CA GLN A 88 -11.60 14.09 2.97
C GLN A 88 -11.89 13.36 1.65
N PHE A 89 -12.05 14.10 0.55
CA PHE A 89 -12.19 13.55 -0.80
C PHE A 89 -11.01 12.68 -1.24
N SER A 90 -9.77 13.04 -0.88
CA SER A 90 -8.56 12.27 -1.20
C SER A 90 -8.54 10.95 -0.43
N ILE A 91 -8.97 10.97 0.83
CA ILE A 91 -9.11 9.76 1.66
C ILE A 91 -10.21 8.87 1.09
N ASN A 92 -11.37 9.41 0.73
CA ASN A 92 -12.49 8.60 0.23
C ASN A 92 -12.17 7.94 -1.11
N ASN A 93 -11.62 8.70 -2.07
CA ASN A 93 -11.32 8.16 -3.40
C ASN A 93 -10.08 7.27 -3.41
N LYS A 94 -8.93 7.80 -2.99
CA LYS A 94 -7.67 7.04 -3.06
C LYS A 94 -7.56 6.06 -1.91
N GLY A 95 -8.08 6.40 -0.73
CA GLY A 95 -8.12 5.48 0.41
C GLY A 95 -9.00 4.27 0.17
N GLY A 96 -10.19 4.41 -0.45
CA GLY A 96 -11.01 3.26 -0.82
C GLY A 96 -10.25 2.26 -1.70
N GLN A 97 -9.52 2.75 -2.70
CA GLN A 97 -8.70 1.90 -3.57
C GLN A 97 -7.54 1.24 -2.83
N ILE A 98 -6.86 2.00 -1.95
CA ILE A 98 -5.77 1.48 -1.13
C ILE A 98 -6.29 0.41 -0.14
N ILE A 99 -7.47 0.60 0.44
CA ILE A 99 -8.12 -0.37 1.34
C ILE A 99 -8.36 -1.69 0.60
N THR A 100 -8.96 -1.64 -0.60
CA THR A 100 -9.13 -2.85 -1.43
C THR A 100 -7.77 -3.49 -1.75
N GLY A 101 -6.75 -2.70 -2.05
CA GLY A 101 -5.38 -3.19 -2.23
C GLY A 101 -4.84 -3.90 -0.98
N LEU A 102 -5.00 -3.32 0.20
CA LEU A 102 -4.54 -3.91 1.47
C LEU A 102 -5.26 -5.21 1.80
N LEU A 103 -6.56 -5.32 1.50
CA LEU A 103 -7.31 -6.57 1.65
C LEU A 103 -6.78 -7.66 0.71
N ASN A 104 -6.46 -7.31 -0.53
CA ASN A 104 -5.84 -8.26 -1.45
C ASN A 104 -4.43 -8.67 -1.01
N LEU A 105 -3.64 -7.74 -0.48
CA LEU A 105 -2.34 -8.07 0.10
C LEU A 105 -2.50 -9.05 1.27
N HIS A 106 -3.45 -8.79 2.18
CA HIS A 106 -3.77 -9.67 3.30
C HIS A 106 -4.18 -11.08 2.85
N ASN A 107 -5.01 -11.18 1.80
CA ASN A 107 -5.51 -12.47 1.32
C ASN A 107 -4.49 -13.25 0.49
N MET A 108 -3.59 -12.57 -0.22
CA MET A 108 -2.70 -13.19 -1.21
C MET A 108 -1.26 -13.36 -0.74
N GLN A 109 -0.81 -12.59 0.26
CA GLN A 109 0.57 -12.55 0.71
C GLN A 109 0.65 -12.80 2.23
N SER A 110 1.87 -12.91 2.77
CA SER A 110 2.01 -13.12 4.21
C SER A 110 1.50 -11.94 5.03
N SER A 111 0.88 -12.23 6.19
CA SER A 111 0.46 -11.20 7.13
C SER A 111 1.60 -10.30 7.61
N SER A 112 2.83 -10.83 7.60
CA SER A 112 4.03 -10.04 7.88
C SER A 112 4.25 -8.95 6.82
N ALA A 113 4.05 -9.24 5.53
CA ALA A 113 4.11 -8.24 4.48
C ALA A 113 3.04 -7.16 4.66
N THR A 114 1.80 -7.55 4.92
CA THR A 114 0.69 -6.62 5.23
C THR A 114 1.04 -5.73 6.42
N THR A 115 1.53 -6.31 7.52
CA THR A 115 1.92 -5.56 8.73
C THR A 115 3.00 -4.53 8.43
N HIS A 116 4.03 -4.89 7.66
CA HIS A 116 5.09 -3.96 7.26
C HIS A 116 4.56 -2.81 6.40
N VAL A 117 3.60 -3.08 5.51
CA VAL A 117 2.95 -2.03 4.72
C VAL A 117 2.13 -1.10 5.59
N LEU A 118 1.28 -1.62 6.47
CA LEU A 118 0.48 -0.81 7.40
C LEU A 118 1.36 0.10 8.26
N ARG A 119 2.45 -0.45 8.82
CA ARG A 119 3.43 0.32 9.58
C ARG A 119 4.08 1.43 8.75
N THR A 120 4.46 1.12 7.51
CA THR A 120 5.08 2.10 6.61
C THR A 120 4.11 3.21 6.25
N MET A 121 2.83 2.89 6.01
CA MET A 121 1.79 3.87 5.72
C MET A 121 1.60 4.86 6.86
N MET A 122 1.45 4.39 8.09
CA MET A 122 1.29 5.25 9.26
C MET A 122 2.45 6.26 9.42
N ASN A 123 3.67 5.83 9.10
CA ASN A 123 4.88 6.67 9.19
C ASN A 123 5.12 7.55 7.95
N SER A 124 4.28 7.47 6.92
CA SER A 124 4.48 8.19 5.64
C SER A 124 3.65 9.47 5.51
N GLY A 125 2.79 9.77 6.48
CA GLY A 125 1.97 10.99 6.51
C GLY A 125 0.60 10.76 7.15
N LEU A 126 -0.01 11.83 7.67
CA LEU A 126 -1.31 11.76 8.37
C LEU A 126 -2.43 11.20 7.48
N GLY A 127 -2.42 11.47 6.18
CA GLY A 127 -3.45 10.98 5.26
C GLY A 127 -3.42 9.46 5.12
N TYR A 128 -2.23 8.86 5.12
CA TYR A 128 -2.09 7.40 5.13
C TYR A 128 -2.43 6.78 6.49
N ALA A 129 -2.08 7.44 7.59
CA ALA A 129 -2.52 7.01 8.92
C ALA A 129 -4.05 6.98 9.03
N GLN A 130 -4.75 7.99 8.48
CA GLN A 130 -6.21 8.02 8.43
C GLN A 130 -6.79 6.84 7.63
N ILE A 131 -6.17 6.49 6.50
CA ILE A 131 -6.59 5.33 5.69
C ILE A 131 -6.46 4.04 6.51
N VAL A 132 -5.34 3.85 7.21
CA VAL A 132 -5.12 2.68 8.07
C VAL A 132 -6.13 2.65 9.23
N ALA A 133 -6.40 3.79 9.85
CA ALA A 133 -7.38 3.90 10.94
C ALA A 133 -8.81 3.51 10.51
N ASN A 134 -9.16 3.82 9.25
CA ASN A 134 -10.46 3.54 8.64
C ASN A 134 -10.64 2.08 8.19
N LEU A 135 -9.61 1.23 8.26
CA LEU A 135 -9.74 -0.18 7.94
C LEU A 135 -10.73 -0.90 8.87
N ASP A 136 -11.53 -1.80 8.30
CA ASP A 136 -12.35 -2.70 9.12
C ASP A 136 -11.46 -3.80 9.71
N LYS A 137 -11.08 -3.60 10.97
CA LYS A 137 -10.26 -4.53 11.75
C LYS A 137 -10.79 -5.97 11.77
N ARG A 138 -12.08 -6.21 11.51
CA ARG A 138 -12.67 -7.56 11.46
C ARG A 138 -12.22 -8.35 10.23
N GLN A 139 -11.79 -7.66 9.17
CA GLN A 139 -11.29 -8.28 7.94
C GLN A 139 -9.82 -8.73 8.05
N PHE A 140 -9.11 -8.32 9.10
CA PHE A 140 -7.70 -8.66 9.33
C PHE A 140 -7.60 -9.66 10.47
N THR A 141 -7.28 -10.91 10.15
CA THR A 141 -7.28 -12.01 11.14
C THR A 141 -5.99 -12.05 11.97
N ASN A 142 -4.90 -11.45 11.51
CA ASN A 142 -3.62 -11.48 12.21
C ASN A 142 -3.55 -10.42 13.34
N PRO A 143 -3.12 -10.79 14.57
CA PRO A 143 -3.00 -9.83 15.67
C PRO A 143 -2.10 -8.62 15.36
N SER A 144 -0.99 -8.81 14.64
CA SER A 144 -0.05 -7.73 14.33
C SER A 144 -0.64 -6.69 13.37
N GLU A 145 -1.43 -7.13 12.38
CA GLU A 145 -2.14 -6.24 11.46
C GLU A 145 -3.19 -5.41 12.21
N ARG A 146 -3.98 -6.08 13.07
CA ARG A 146 -5.00 -5.45 13.91
C ARG A 146 -4.39 -4.42 14.86
N GLN A 147 -3.23 -4.73 15.44
CA GLN A 147 -2.48 -3.81 16.29
C GLN A 147 -2.07 -2.56 15.52
N GLN A 148 -1.63 -2.67 14.26
CA GLN A 148 -1.31 -1.48 13.46
C GLN A 148 -2.55 -0.61 13.20
N ILE A 149 -3.73 -1.20 12.99
CA ILE A 149 -4.99 -0.46 12.84
C ILE A 149 -5.34 0.30 14.13
N ASP A 150 -5.18 -0.35 15.29
CA ASP A 150 -5.46 0.28 16.59
C ASP A 150 -4.48 1.42 16.89
N ILE A 151 -3.19 1.22 16.61
CA ILE A 151 -2.14 2.23 16.67
C ILE A 151 -2.51 3.43 15.78
N ALA A 152 -2.96 3.21 14.54
CA ALA A 152 -3.38 4.29 13.65
C ALA A 152 -4.57 5.08 14.23
N ARG A 153 -5.58 4.40 14.79
CA ARG A 153 -6.75 5.05 15.40
C ARG A 153 -6.37 5.92 16.58
N GLY A 154 -5.44 5.46 17.42
CA GLY A 154 -4.90 6.28 18.50
C GLY A 154 -4.21 7.55 18.00
N MET A 155 -3.48 7.49 16.87
CA MET A 155 -2.76 8.65 16.32
C MET A 155 -3.73 9.76 15.91
N ILE A 156 -4.84 9.34 15.29
CA ILE A 156 -5.85 10.25 14.75
C ILE A 156 -6.72 10.84 15.87
N ASN A 157 -7.04 10.06 16.91
CA ASN A 157 -7.89 10.52 18.01
C ASN A 157 -7.15 11.38 19.05
N GLY A 158 -5.82 11.53 18.95
CA GLY A 158 -5.01 12.29 19.90
C GLY A 158 -4.66 11.52 21.19
N ASP A 159 -4.92 10.22 21.23
CA ASP A 159 -4.72 9.36 22.42
C ASP A 159 -3.25 8.86 22.56
N TYR A 160 -2.28 9.53 21.94
CA TYR A 160 -0.88 9.09 21.89
C TYR A 160 -0.10 9.43 23.17
N TYR A 161 -0.45 8.74 24.26
CA TYR A 161 0.51 8.37 25.27
C TYR A 161 0.58 6.83 25.28
N TYR A 162 1.79 6.27 25.19
CA TYR A 162 2.11 4.85 25.41
C TYR A 162 2.04 3.84 24.27
N TYR A 163 2.67 4.02 23.11
CA TYR A 163 3.16 2.85 22.35
C TYR A 163 4.45 3.15 21.58
N TYR A 164 5.57 3.26 22.31
CA TYR A 164 6.91 2.99 21.78
C TYR A 164 7.48 1.78 22.52
N TYR A 165 8.40 1.08 21.87
CA TYR A 165 9.06 -0.19 22.22
C TYR A 165 8.29 -1.44 21.77
N TYR A 166 8.68 -2.00 20.61
CA TYR A 166 9.53 -3.20 20.47
C TYR A 166 9.92 -3.39 19.00
#